data_AF-A0A3D1ZSD0-F1
#
_entry.id   AF-A0A3D1ZSD0-F1
#
_cell.length_a   1.000
_cell.length_b   1.000
_cell.length_c   1.000
_cell.angle_alpha   90.00
_cell.angle_beta   90.00
_cell.angle_gamma   90.00
#
_symmetry.space_group_name_H-M   'P 1'
#
loop_
_entity.id
_entity.type
_entity.pdbx_description
1 polymer ?
#
loop_
_entity_poly.entity_id
_entity_poly.type
_entity_poly.pdbx_seq_one_letter_code
_entity_poly.pdbx_strand_id
1 'polypeptide(L)'
;MALVADSGLLAASCNSLSAQLLDGNEFLLSLTDSEQQWQFTGLSEKPVASLLRGFSAPVKLNFHYQPQDLLQLIDADNDGFIRWDASQRYALQLVQEHLTGE
;
A
#
# COMPACT_ATOMS: atom_id res chain seq x y z
N MET A 1 5.15 -2.52 5.07
CA MET A 1 4.66 -1.86 3.83
C MET A 1 5.41 -2.41 2.64
N ALA A 2 4.79 -2.48 1.47
CA ALA A 2 5.45 -2.90 0.24
C ALA A 2 5.07 -1.99 -0.94
N LEU A 3 5.81 -2.11 -2.05
CA LEU A 3 5.50 -1.45 -3.31
C LEU A 3 5.09 -2.52 -4.31
N VAL A 4 3.89 -2.42 -4.87
CA VAL A 4 3.26 -3.47 -5.68
C VAL A 4 3.03 -2.95 -7.09
N ALA A 5 3.27 -3.77 -8.09
CA ALA A 5 2.96 -3.53 -9.50
C ALA A 5 2.21 -4.74 -10.09
N ASP A 6 1.86 -4.69 -11.37
CA ASP A 6 1.24 -5.82 -12.07
C ASP A 6 2.14 -7.07 -12.04
N SER A 7 3.46 -6.89 -11.97
CA SER A 7 4.44 -7.97 -11.85
C SER A 7 4.55 -8.56 -10.44
N GLY A 8 3.80 -8.03 -9.45
CA GLY A 8 3.87 -8.41 -8.04
C GLY A 8 4.62 -7.39 -7.19
N LEU A 9 5.29 -7.86 -6.14
CA LEU A 9 6.06 -6.98 -5.25
C LEU A 9 7.34 -6.49 -5.94
N LEU A 10 7.53 -5.18 -5.97
CA LEU A 10 8.72 -4.55 -6.51
C LEU A 10 9.85 -4.56 -5.50
N ALA A 11 11.07 -4.82 -6.00
CA ALA A 11 12.28 -4.56 -5.24
C ALA A 11 12.50 -3.03 -5.20
N ALA A 12 12.91 -2.53 -4.05
CA ALA A 12 13.21 -1.11 -3.88
C ALA A 12 14.36 -0.94 -2.90
N SER A 13 14.99 0.24 -2.92
CA SER A 13 15.96 0.67 -1.91
C SER A 13 15.47 1.94 -1.26
N CYS A 14 15.65 2.06 0.05
CA CYS A 14 15.35 3.28 0.81
C CYS A 14 16.51 3.61 1.73
N ASN A 15 17.16 4.76 1.49
CA ASN A 15 18.29 5.22 2.30
C ASN A 15 17.80 6.09 3.47
N SER A 16 16.98 5.52 4.35
CA SER A 16 16.49 6.20 5.56
C SER A 16 16.78 5.36 6.80
N LEU A 17 17.23 6.00 7.87
CA LEU A 17 17.46 5.35 9.16
C LEU A 17 16.17 4.85 9.82
N SER A 18 15.01 5.45 9.45
CA SER A 18 13.69 5.05 9.92
C SER A 18 12.99 4.07 8.96
N ALA A 19 13.72 3.46 8.03
CA ALA A 19 13.21 2.42 7.14
C ALA A 19 14.06 1.15 7.26
N GLN A 20 13.43 0.04 7.66
CA GLN A 20 14.09 -1.26 7.76
C GLN A 20 13.50 -2.22 6.72
N LEU A 21 14.35 -2.82 5.89
CA LEU A 21 13.96 -3.92 5.01
C LEU A 21 13.80 -5.21 5.83
N LEU A 22 12.65 -5.88 5.69
CA LEU A 22 12.33 -7.14 6.34
C LEU A 22 12.57 -8.32 5.39
N ASP A 23 11.58 -8.66 4.56
CA ASP A 23 11.57 -9.87 3.71
C ASP A 23 11.82 -9.54 2.22
N GLY A 24 12.91 -8.83 1.92
CA GLY A 24 13.37 -8.54 0.56
C GLY A 24 12.60 -7.46 -0.20
N ASN A 25 11.29 -7.33 0.03
CA ASN A 25 10.41 -6.35 -0.62
C ASN A 25 9.51 -5.58 0.37
N GLU A 26 9.51 -5.99 1.63
CA GLU A 26 8.71 -5.35 2.68
C GLU A 26 9.58 -4.45 3.56
N PHE A 27 9.09 -3.25 3.84
CA PHE A 27 9.72 -2.26 4.70
C PHE A 27 8.88 -1.98 5.95
N LEU A 28 9.54 -1.96 7.11
CA LEU A 28 9.03 -1.32 8.32
C LEU A 28 9.47 0.15 8.32
N LEU A 29 8.50 1.06 8.29
CA LEU A 29 8.73 2.49 8.39
C LEU A 29 8.35 2.98 9.79
N SER A 30 9.31 3.54 10.51
CA SER A 30 9.10 4.10 11.84
C SER A 30 8.74 5.57 11.74
N LEU A 31 7.44 5.86 11.79
CA LEU A 31 6.92 7.23 11.86
C LEU A 31 6.89 7.69 13.34
N THR A 32 7.86 8.51 13.73
CA THR A 32 8.03 9.05 15.10
C THR A 32 7.80 10.56 15.19
N ASP A 33 7.95 11.28 14.07
CA ASP A 33 7.69 12.70 14.00
C ASP A 33 6.29 12.98 13.42
N SER A 34 5.82 14.22 13.53
CA SER A 34 4.52 14.62 12.97
C SER A 34 4.45 14.50 11.44
N GLU A 35 5.60 14.61 10.78
CA GLU A 35 5.75 14.50 9.34
C GLU A 35 7.12 13.90 9.02
N GLN A 36 7.16 12.88 8.15
CA GLN A 36 8.39 12.28 7.68
C GLN A 36 8.24 11.86 6.22
N GLN A 37 9.36 11.82 5.52
CA GLN A 37 9.43 11.41 4.11
C GLN A 37 10.43 10.27 3.95
N TRP A 38 10.02 9.27 3.16
CA TRP A 38 10.87 8.18 2.70
C TRP A 38 10.95 8.23 1.18
N GLN A 39 12.17 8.12 0.65
CA GLN A 39 12.39 8.01 -0.79
C GLN A 39 12.77 6.59 -1.15
N PHE A 40 12.02 6.01 -2.07
CA PHE A 40 12.29 4.69 -2.64
C PHE A 40 12.88 4.83 -4.04
N THR A 41 13.94 4.08 -4.32
CA THR A 41 14.65 4.07 -5.61
C THR A 41 14.82 2.64 -6.13
N GLY A 42 15.22 2.51 -7.40
CA GLY A 42 15.44 1.21 -8.03
C GLY A 42 14.18 0.48 -8.49
N LEU A 43 13.05 1.20 -8.59
CA LEU A 43 11.78 0.66 -9.06
C LEU A 43 11.80 0.42 -10.57
N SER A 44 11.39 -0.77 -11.00
CA SER A 44 11.30 -1.15 -12.41
C SER A 44 10.09 -0.52 -13.12
N GLU A 45 9.06 -0.15 -12.38
CA GLU A 45 7.82 0.45 -12.90
C GLU A 45 7.10 1.27 -11.81
N LYS A 46 5.98 1.91 -12.15
CA LYS A 46 5.23 2.76 -11.22
C LYS A 46 4.52 1.87 -10.17
N PRO A 47 4.81 2.02 -8.87
CA PRO A 47 4.18 1.20 -7.84
C PRO A 47 2.83 1.76 -7.39
N VAL A 48 2.01 0.86 -6.86
CA VAL A 48 0.95 1.13 -5.88
C VAL A 48 1.50 0.82 -4.48
N ALA A 49 1.23 1.71 -3.53
CA ALA A 49 1.68 1.53 -2.16
C ALA A 49 0.80 0.51 -1.42
N SER A 50 1.43 -0.52 -0.83
CA SER A 50 0.79 -1.47 0.09
C SER A 50 1.09 -1.03 1.52
N LEU A 51 0.20 -0.21 2.08
CA LEU A 51 0.38 0.49 3.35
C LEU A 51 -0.35 -0.22 4.50
N LEU A 52 0.22 -0.13 5.71
CA LEU A 52 -0.36 -0.70 6.93
C LEU A 52 -0.58 -2.24 6.89
N ARG A 53 0.33 -2.95 6.18
CA ARG A 53 0.40 -4.43 6.10
C ARG A 53 0.34 -5.07 7.49
N GLY A 54 -0.37 -6.20 7.59
CA GLY A 54 -0.64 -6.88 8.86
C GLY A 54 -1.26 -6.00 9.95
N PHE A 55 -1.92 -4.89 9.60
CA PHE A 55 -2.39 -3.87 10.54
C PHE A 55 -1.27 -3.38 11.48
N SER A 56 -0.12 -3.04 10.90
CA SER A 56 1.12 -2.72 11.64
C SER A 56 1.01 -1.62 12.70
N ALA A 57 -0.02 -0.78 12.65
CA ALA A 57 -0.35 0.18 13.70
C ALA A 57 -1.88 0.42 13.77
N PRO A 58 -2.44 0.67 14.97
CA PRO A 58 -3.87 0.89 15.17
C PRO A 58 -4.28 2.34 14.86
N VAL A 59 -4.13 2.74 13.60
CA VAL A 59 -4.37 4.13 13.15
C VAL A 59 -5.40 4.20 12.02
N LYS A 60 -6.00 5.38 11.85
CA LYS A 60 -6.82 5.68 10.66
C LYS A 60 -5.89 6.13 9.54
N LEU A 61 -5.72 5.28 8.53
CA LEU A 61 -4.96 5.63 7.34
C LEU A 61 -5.81 6.51 6.42
N ASN A 62 -5.37 7.73 6.17
CA ASN A 62 -5.94 8.60 5.14
C ASN A 62 -5.06 8.56 3.90
N PHE A 63 -5.42 7.70 2.95
CA PHE A 63 -4.75 7.59 1.65
C PHE A 63 -5.80 7.33 0.57
N HIS A 64 -5.75 8.13 -0.50
CA HIS A 64 -6.73 8.07 -1.58
C HIS A 64 -6.26 7.15 -2.70
N TYR A 65 -6.59 5.86 -2.58
CA TYR A 65 -6.41 4.90 -3.67
C TYR A 65 -7.43 5.14 -4.78
N GLN A 66 -6.96 5.11 -6.03
CA GLN A 66 -7.84 5.01 -7.18
C GLN A 66 -8.43 3.59 -7.28
N PRO A 67 -9.58 3.41 -7.96
CA PRO A 67 -10.14 2.09 -8.21
C PRO A 67 -9.14 1.10 -8.82
N GLN A 68 -8.33 1.54 -9.79
CA GLN A 68 -7.30 0.66 -10.37
C GLN A 68 -6.20 0.28 -9.37
N ASP A 69 -5.84 1.16 -8.43
CA ASP A 69 -4.83 0.87 -7.42
C ASP A 69 -5.33 -0.25 -6.49
N LEU A 70 -6.62 -0.19 -6.11
CA LEU A 70 -7.25 -1.22 -5.29
C LEU A 70 -7.30 -2.57 -6.00
N LEU A 71 -7.70 -2.59 -7.27
CA LEU A 71 -7.71 -3.81 -8.08
C LEU A 71 -6.31 -4.45 -8.17
N GLN A 72 -5.29 -3.62 -8.36
CA GLN A 72 -3.90 -4.10 -8.40
C GLN A 72 -3.46 -4.70 -7.06
N LEU A 73 -3.83 -4.08 -5.93
CA LEU A 73 -3.55 -4.63 -4.60
C LEU A 73 -4.29 -5.95 -4.36
N ILE A 74 -5.51 -6.11 -4.86
CA ILE A 74 -6.30 -7.35 -4.73
C ILE A 74 -5.65 -8.50 -5.49
N ASP A 75 -5.14 -8.23 -6.68
CA ASP A 75 -4.57 -9.24 -7.59
C ASP A 75 -3.12 -9.59 -7.23
N ALA A 76 -2.27 -8.58 -7.04
CA ALA A 76 -0.81 -8.74 -7.07
C ALA A 76 -0.12 -8.66 -5.69
N ASP A 77 -0.80 -8.17 -4.64
CA ASP A 77 -0.21 -8.14 -3.30
C ASP A 77 -0.14 -9.56 -2.70
N ASN A 78 0.92 -9.85 -1.96
CA ASN A 78 1.10 -11.12 -1.26
C ASN A 78 0.63 -11.06 0.22
N ASP A 79 0.32 -9.88 0.75
CA ASP A 79 -0.25 -9.73 2.09
C ASP A 79 -1.78 -9.94 2.05
N GLY A 80 -2.24 -11.01 2.70
CA GLY A 80 -3.65 -11.36 2.73
C GLY A 80 -4.55 -10.33 3.42
N PHE A 81 -4.03 -9.57 4.38
CA PHE A 81 -4.77 -8.48 5.02
C PHE A 81 -4.96 -7.31 4.05
N ILE A 82 -3.94 -6.92 3.29
CA ILE A 82 -4.05 -5.84 2.29
C ILE A 82 -5.00 -6.22 1.17
N ARG A 83 -4.91 -7.44 0.63
CA ARG A 83 -5.87 -7.90 -0.40
C ARG A 83 -7.31 -7.84 0.10
N TRP A 84 -7.53 -8.25 1.36
CA TRP A 84 -8.84 -8.17 1.99
C TRP A 84 -9.31 -6.71 2.18
N ASP A 85 -8.48 -5.84 2.76
CA ASP A 85 -8.82 -4.42 3.00
C ASP A 85 -9.06 -3.67 1.68
N ALA A 86 -8.24 -3.90 0.66
CA ALA A 86 -8.41 -3.34 -0.67
C ALA A 86 -9.75 -3.80 -1.30
N SER A 87 -10.11 -5.08 -1.14
CA SER A 87 -11.41 -5.61 -1.58
C SER A 87 -12.58 -4.93 -0.87
N GLN A 88 -12.48 -4.70 0.44
CA GLN A 88 -13.53 -4.00 1.20
C GLN A 88 -13.69 -2.56 0.74
N ARG A 89 -12.57 -1.82 0.58
CA ARG A 89 -12.58 -0.44 0.10
C ARG A 89 -13.16 -0.34 -1.29
N TYR A 90 -12.78 -1.23 -2.19
CA TYR A 90 -13.27 -1.23 -3.57
C TYR A 90 -14.78 -1.51 -3.61
N ALA A 91 -15.25 -2.53 -2.88
CA ALA A 91 -16.68 -2.82 -2.77
C ALA A 91 -17.47 -1.63 -2.20
N LEU A 92 -16.93 -0.95 -1.18
CA LEU A 92 -17.56 0.24 -0.61
C LEU A 92 -17.62 1.41 -1.59
N GLN A 93 -16.57 1.62 -2.40
CA GLN A 93 -16.59 2.63 -3.47
C GLN A 93 -17.70 2.34 -4.47
N LEU A 94 -17.80 1.09 -4.96
CA LEU A 94 -18.86 0.70 -5.89
C LEU A 94 -20.26 0.88 -5.29
N VAL A 95 -20.46 0.50 -4.01
CA VAL A 95 -21.74 0.70 -3.32
C VAL A 95 -22.07 2.20 -3.22
N GLN A 96 -21.08 3.04 -2.91
CA GLN A 96 -21.27 4.48 -2.83
C GLN A 96 -21.67 5.06 -4.19
N GLU A 97 -20.95 4.74 -5.26
CA GLU A 97 -21.25 5.15 -6.64
C GLU A 97 -22.71 4.81 -7.01
N HIS A 98 -23.14 3.57 -6.78
CA HIS A 98 -24.50 3.13 -7.09
C HIS A 98 -25.59 3.81 -6.21
N LEU A 99 -25.27 4.16 -4.96
CA LEU A 99 -26.19 4.87 -4.08
C LEU A 99 -26.31 6.36 -4.44
N THR A 100 -25.23 6.98 -4.93
CA THR A 100 -25.20 8.39 -5.33
C THR A 100 -25.65 8.63 -6.77
N GLY A 101 -25.73 7.57 -7.58
CA GLY A 101 -26.19 7.65 -8.98
C GLY A 101 -25.14 8.21 -9.94
N GLU A 102 -23.86 8.11 -9.56
CA GLU A 102 -22.70 8.38 -10.43
C GLU A 102 -22.14 7.07 -10.98
#